data_AF-A0A3P7SF10-F1
#
_entry.id   AF-A0A3P7SF10-F1
#
_cell.length_a   1.000
_cell.length_b   1.000
_cell.length_c   1.000
_cell.angle_alpha   90.00
_cell.angle_beta   90.00
_cell.angle_gamma   90.00
#
_symmetry.space_group_name_H-M   'P 1'
#
loop_
_entity.id
_entity.type
_entity.pdbx_description
1 polymer ?
#
loop_
_entity_poly.entity_id
_entity_poly.type
_entity_poly.pdbx_seq_one_letter_code
_entity_poly.pdbx_strand_id
1 'polypeptide(L)'
;MGVIISLVVAYIILVVLIILLILLWLRVKTLKSSNTDFDDSNNVEDFVINYVESEEPYTSTNVLYPPVAFGNFKNHVESLKAEGQMSKLFQYLKDLATEQERRLQLSVNAANEMKSRNRYSDIIPYDQSMVILGRKWPLPLTDPKPNVISGLLSAAYVNASFVRGPILTPTGCAVPATYSQSPDYITTQGPLENTVADFLTMIYQQRVPHIMMLCR
;
A
#
# COMPACT_ATOMS: atom_id res chain seq x y z
N MET A 1 -23.38 -62.28 6.71
CA MET A 1 -23.83 -60.91 6.36
C MET A 1 -22.98 -59.82 7.02
N GLY A 2 -22.77 -59.83 8.35
CA GLY A 2 -21.99 -58.78 9.04
C GLY A 2 -20.54 -58.59 8.57
N VAL A 3 -19.83 -59.68 8.26
CA VAL A 3 -18.43 -59.61 7.77
C VAL A 3 -18.33 -58.95 6.40
N ILE A 4 -19.28 -59.24 5.50
CA ILE A 4 -19.30 -58.67 4.15
C ILE A 4 -19.57 -57.16 4.21
N ILE A 5 -20.50 -56.72 5.06
CA ILE A 5 -20.81 -55.30 5.25
C ILE A 5 -19.58 -54.56 5.81
N SER A 6 -18.89 -55.15 6.79
CA SER A 6 -17.67 -54.56 7.36
C SER A 6 -16.55 -54.39 6.32
N LEU A 7 -16.39 -55.35 5.40
CA LEU A 7 -15.39 -55.27 4.34
C LEU A 7 -15.73 -54.20 3.30
N VAL A 8 -17.01 -54.06 2.95
CA VAL A 8 -17.48 -53.02 2.02
C VAL A 8 -17.28 -51.63 2.60
N VAL A 9 -17.59 -51.42 3.88
CA VAL A 9 -17.40 -50.13 4.55
C VAL A 9 -15.91 -49.77 4.64
N ALA A 10 -15.04 -50.73 4.99
CA ALA A 10 -13.60 -50.52 5.02
C ALA A 10 -13.03 -50.13 3.64
N TYR A 11 -13.53 -50.77 2.57
CA TYR A 11 -13.13 -50.44 1.20
C TYR A 11 -13.56 -49.01 0.79
N ILE A 12 -14.78 -48.60 1.13
CA ILE A 12 -15.26 -47.24 0.83
C ILE A 12 -14.42 -46.18 1.55
N ILE A 13 -14.08 -46.41 2.83
CA ILE A 13 -13.22 -45.49 3.60
C ILE A 13 -11.83 -45.38 2.96
N LEU A 14 -11.25 -46.50 2.53
CA LEU A 14 -9.95 -46.51 1.83
C LEU A 14 -10.01 -45.67 0.54
N VAL A 15 -11.05 -45.84 -0.26
CA VAL A 15 -11.23 -45.08 -1.52
C VAL A 15 -11.37 -43.58 -1.23
N VAL A 16 -12.15 -43.19 -0.20
CA VAL A 16 -12.29 -41.78 0.20
C VAL A 16 -10.96 -41.19 0.66
N LEU A 17 -10.16 -41.94 1.43
CA LEU A 17 -8.82 -41.50 1.86
C LEU A 17 -7.87 -41.31 0.68
N ILE A 18 -7.90 -42.21 -0.31
CA ILE A 18 -7.10 -42.09 -1.54
C ILE A 18 -7.52 -40.85 -2.33
N ILE A 19 -8.83 -40.60 -2.49
CA ILE A 19 -9.33 -39.40 -3.16
C ILE A 19 -8.90 -38.13 -2.42
N LEU A 20 -9.00 -38.09 -1.10
CA LEU A 20 -8.52 -36.95 -0.29
C LEU A 20 -7.01 -36.73 -0.45
N LEU A 21 -6.21 -37.80 -0.47
CA LEU A 21 -4.76 -37.72 -0.71
C LEU A 21 -4.45 -37.21 -2.13
N ILE A 22 -5.20 -37.66 -3.14
CA ILE A 22 -5.06 -37.15 -4.52
C ILE A 22 -5.44 -35.68 -4.60
N LEU A 23 -6.54 -35.26 -3.98
CA LEU A 23 -6.97 -33.85 -3.95
C LEU A 23 -5.95 -32.97 -3.20
N LEU A 24 -5.41 -33.46 -2.08
CA LEU A 24 -4.32 -32.79 -1.35
C LEU A 24 -3.06 -32.72 -2.20
N TRP A 25 -2.69 -33.79 -2.90
CA TRP A 25 -1.52 -33.82 -3.77
C TRP A 25 -1.70 -32.88 -4.98
N LEU A 26 -2.89 -32.83 -5.58
CA LEU A 26 -3.21 -31.89 -6.65
C LEU A 26 -3.16 -30.44 -6.16
N ARG A 27 -3.64 -30.16 -4.94
CA ARG A 27 -3.53 -28.83 -4.31
C ARG A 27 -2.09 -28.45 -3.97
N VAL A 28 -1.30 -29.39 -3.47
CA VAL A 28 0.14 -29.18 -3.21
C VAL A 28 0.87 -29.00 -4.53
N LYS A 29 0.50 -29.71 -5.60
CA LYS A 29 1.08 -29.56 -6.93
C LYS A 29 0.75 -28.21 -7.56
N THR A 30 -0.46 -27.68 -7.40
CA THR A 30 -0.78 -26.31 -7.87
C THR A 30 -0.02 -25.24 -7.07
N LEU A 31 0.16 -25.43 -5.75
CA LEU A 31 1.02 -24.56 -4.93
C LEU A 31 2.51 -24.67 -5.31
N LYS A 32 2.98 -25.88 -5.64
CA LYS A 32 4.37 -26.13 -6.02
C LYS A 32 4.65 -25.64 -7.44
N SER A 33 3.72 -25.81 -8.37
CA SER A 33 3.80 -25.28 -9.74
C SER A 33 3.86 -23.74 -9.75
N SER A 34 3.17 -23.08 -8.81
CA SER A 34 3.30 -21.63 -8.61
C SER A 34 4.64 -21.21 -7.99
N ASN A 35 5.38 -22.14 -7.37
CA ASN A 35 6.70 -21.90 -6.76
C ASN A 35 7.87 -22.42 -7.63
N THR A 36 7.64 -23.26 -8.64
CA THR A 36 8.69 -23.89 -9.46
C THR A 36 8.91 -23.22 -10.82
N ASP A 37 8.22 -22.10 -11.11
CA ASP A 37 8.60 -21.20 -12.22
C ASP A 37 9.69 -20.18 -11.82
N PHE A 38 10.22 -20.28 -10.59
CA PHE A 38 11.45 -19.61 -10.20
C PHE A 38 12.64 -20.49 -10.58
N ASP A 39 13.04 -20.36 -11.85
CA ASP A 39 14.33 -20.82 -12.33
C ASP A 39 15.47 -20.04 -11.65
N ASP A 40 16.59 -20.74 -11.52
CA ASP A 40 17.70 -20.48 -10.60
C ASP A 40 18.60 -19.31 -11.04
N SER A 41 19.07 -18.54 -10.06
CA SER A 41 20.16 -17.55 -10.06
C SER A 41 20.58 -16.88 -11.38
N ASN A 42 20.30 -15.57 -11.52
CA ASN A 42 21.25 -14.55 -12.02
C ASN A 42 20.72 -13.14 -11.69
N ASN A 43 21.29 -12.53 -10.63
CA ASN A 43 21.02 -11.17 -10.14
C ASN A 43 19.52 -10.78 -10.08
N VAL A 44 18.84 -11.20 -9.02
CA VAL A 44 17.66 -10.42 -8.58
C VAL A 44 18.22 -9.11 -8.05
N GLU A 45 18.26 -8.08 -8.89
CA GLU A 45 18.73 -6.76 -8.49
C GLU A 45 17.81 -6.25 -7.38
N ASP A 46 18.43 -6.01 -6.23
CA ASP A 46 17.80 -5.36 -5.10
C ASP A 46 17.28 -3.99 -5.54
N PHE A 47 15.99 -3.73 -5.32
CA PHE A 47 15.42 -2.43 -5.63
C PHE A 47 15.74 -1.45 -4.50
N VAL A 48 16.46 -0.37 -4.84
CA VAL A 48 16.92 0.64 -3.87
C VAL A 48 15.92 1.79 -3.77
N ILE A 49 15.52 2.12 -2.54
CA ILE A 49 14.67 3.28 -2.24
C ILE A 49 15.54 4.37 -1.61
N ASN A 50 15.59 5.52 -2.26
CA ASN A 50 16.33 6.68 -1.77
C ASN A 50 15.40 7.58 -0.93
N TYR A 51 15.80 7.89 0.30
CA TYR A 51 15.09 8.82 1.18
C TYR A 51 15.91 10.09 1.33
N VAL A 52 15.31 11.23 0.99
CA VAL A 52 15.89 12.55 1.24
C VAL A 52 15.12 13.21 2.38
N GLU A 53 15.83 13.58 3.44
CA GLU A 53 15.30 14.44 4.50
C GLU A 53 15.60 15.89 4.16
N SER A 54 14.68 16.80 4.47
CA SER A 54 14.95 18.23 4.38
C SER A 54 15.43 18.74 5.74
N GLU A 55 16.58 19.42 5.75
CA GLU A 55 17.19 19.99 6.95
C GLU A 55 16.41 21.21 7.50
N GLU A 56 15.57 21.85 6.68
CA GLU A 56 14.78 22.99 7.11
C GLU A 56 13.37 22.57 7.54
N PRO A 57 12.89 23.03 8.71
CA PRO A 57 11.50 22.82 9.10
C PRO A 57 10.59 23.37 8.00
N TYR A 58 9.46 22.68 7.73
CA TYR A 58 8.40 23.18 6.84
C TYR A 58 7.76 24.43 7.46
N THR A 59 8.50 25.53 7.56
CA THR A 59 7.99 26.85 7.87
C THR A 59 7.95 27.61 6.56
N SER A 60 6.88 27.38 5.77
CA SER A 60 6.53 28.36 4.76
C SER A 60 6.24 29.66 5.51
N THR A 61 7.17 30.60 5.47
CA THR A 61 7.03 31.92 6.11
C THR A 61 5.93 32.76 5.45
N ASN A 62 5.37 32.29 4.32
CA ASN A 62 4.26 32.88 3.59
C ASN A 62 3.15 31.84 3.32
N VAL A 63 2.47 31.36 4.37
CA VAL A 63 1.31 30.46 4.21
C VAL A 63 0.14 31.27 3.64
N LEU A 64 -0.16 31.08 2.35
CA LEU A 64 -1.25 31.76 1.66
C LEU A 64 -2.64 31.42 2.25
N TYR A 65 -2.78 30.22 2.81
CA TYR A 65 -4.01 29.74 3.45
C TYR A 65 -3.72 29.32 4.90
N PRO A 66 -3.76 30.26 5.86
CA PRO A 66 -3.47 29.96 7.26
C PRO A 66 -4.57 29.10 7.90
N PRO A 67 -4.30 28.48 9.07
CA PRO A 67 -5.31 27.74 9.82
C PRO A 67 -6.56 28.56 10.09
N VAL A 68 -7.72 27.94 9.86
CA VAL A 68 -9.02 28.59 10.04
C VAL A 68 -9.57 28.22 11.40
N ALA A 69 -9.74 29.22 12.27
CA ALA A 69 -10.40 29.02 13.56
C ALA A 69 -11.81 28.46 13.37
N PHE A 70 -12.21 27.51 14.21
CA PHE A 70 -13.48 26.78 14.07
C PHE A 70 -14.69 27.72 13.97
N GLY A 71 -14.76 28.78 14.80
CA GLY A 71 -15.84 29.77 14.76
C GLY A 71 -15.95 30.54 13.43
N ASN A 72 -14.86 30.61 12.67
CA ASN A 72 -14.80 31.27 11.36
C ASN A 72 -14.93 30.30 10.19
N PHE A 73 -14.94 28.98 10.43
CA PHE A 73 -14.90 27.96 9.38
C PHE A 73 -16.06 28.10 8.39
N LYS A 74 -17.28 28.33 8.88
CA LYS A 74 -18.45 28.56 8.03
C LYS A 74 -18.23 29.72 7.06
N ASN A 75 -17.81 30.88 7.58
CA ASN A 75 -17.61 32.09 6.77
C ASN A 75 -16.49 31.88 5.74
N HIS A 76 -15.42 31.17 6.13
CA HIS A 76 -14.33 30.82 5.22
C HIS A 76 -14.82 29.93 4.07
N VAL A 77 -15.59 28.88 4.37
CA VAL A 77 -16.15 28.00 3.33
C VAL A 77 -17.09 28.76 2.39
N GLU A 78 -17.94 29.66 2.92
CA GLU A 78 -18.78 30.53 2.07
C GLU A 78 -17.92 31.43 1.16
N SER A 79 -16.81 31.97 1.66
CA SER A 79 -15.91 32.79 0.83
C SER A 79 -15.25 32.00 -0.30
N LEU A 80 -14.98 30.70 -0.10
CA LEU A 80 -14.41 29.82 -1.12
C LEU A 80 -15.40 29.50 -2.25
N LYS A 81 -16.71 29.70 -2.03
CA LYS A 81 -17.73 29.54 -3.08
C LYS A 81 -17.75 30.70 -4.07
N ALA A 82 -17.12 31.83 -3.74
CA ALA A 82 -16.95 32.91 -4.70
C ALA A 82 -16.15 32.44 -5.91
N GLU A 83 -16.44 33.03 -7.07
CA GLU A 83 -15.91 32.56 -8.35
C GLU A 83 -14.38 32.46 -8.34
N GLY A 84 -13.88 31.26 -8.68
CA GLY A 84 -12.45 30.95 -8.77
C GLY A 84 -11.70 30.80 -7.45
N GLN A 85 -12.30 31.04 -6.27
CA GLN A 85 -11.58 30.92 -4.99
C GLN A 85 -11.21 29.47 -4.66
N MET A 86 -12.16 28.54 -4.86
CA MET A 86 -11.90 27.11 -4.71
C MET A 86 -10.78 26.64 -5.66
N SER A 87 -10.82 27.06 -6.93
CA SER A 87 -9.79 26.71 -7.92
C SER A 87 -8.41 27.21 -7.53
N LYS A 88 -8.30 28.43 -6.99
CA LYS A 88 -7.04 28.97 -6.47
C LYS A 88 -6.50 28.15 -5.30
N LEU A 89 -7.38 27.71 -4.39
CA LEU A 89 -6.98 26.83 -3.28
C LEU A 89 -6.45 25.49 -3.79
N PHE A 90 -7.15 24.84 -4.73
CA PHE A 90 -6.67 23.58 -5.31
C PHE A 90 -5.35 23.75 -6.06
N GLN A 91 -5.18 24.85 -6.80
CA GLN A 91 -3.91 25.14 -7.47
C GLN A 91 -2.78 25.31 -6.46
N TYR A 92 -3.01 26.05 -5.37
CA TYR A 92 -2.03 26.20 -4.30
C TYR A 92 -1.64 24.86 -3.67
N LEU A 93 -2.61 23.98 -3.41
CA LEU A 93 -2.34 22.63 -2.89
C LEU A 93 -1.50 21.79 -3.86
N LYS A 94 -1.76 21.91 -5.17
CA LYS A 94 -0.98 21.25 -6.22
C LYS A 94 0.45 21.78 -6.28
N ASP A 95 0.63 23.08 -6.19
CA ASP A 95 1.95 23.72 -6.17
C ASP A 95 2.76 23.28 -4.94
N LEU A 96 2.12 23.24 -3.77
CA LEU A 96 2.72 22.69 -2.56
C LEU A 96 3.14 21.23 -2.73
N ALA A 97 2.25 20.37 -3.25
CA ALA A 97 2.58 18.96 -3.47
C ALA A 97 3.77 18.79 -4.41
N THR A 98 3.81 19.57 -5.50
CA THR A 98 4.89 19.55 -6.50
C THR A 98 6.22 19.98 -5.89
N GLU A 99 6.21 21.04 -5.06
CA GLU A 99 7.39 21.49 -4.36
C GLU A 99 7.87 20.47 -3.33
N GLN A 100 6.95 19.79 -2.63
CA GLN A 100 7.31 18.70 -1.71
C GLN A 100 7.94 17.51 -2.45
N GLU A 101 7.36 17.10 -3.57
CA GLU A 101 7.89 16.03 -4.42
C GLU A 101 9.32 16.35 -4.87
N ARG A 102 9.55 17.57 -5.36
CA ARG A 102 10.88 18.05 -5.76
C ARG A 102 11.87 18.09 -4.60
N ARG A 103 11.46 18.63 -3.45
CA ARG A 103 12.34 18.82 -2.28
C ARG A 103 12.74 17.51 -1.61
N LEU A 104 11.81 16.55 -1.55
CA LEU A 104 12.04 15.22 -0.99
C LEU A 104 12.54 14.21 -2.03
N GLN A 105 12.67 14.62 -3.30
CA GLN A 105 13.08 13.78 -4.43
C GLN A 105 12.28 12.48 -4.48
N LEU A 106 10.95 12.58 -4.34
CA LEU A 106 10.10 11.40 -4.37
C LEU A 106 10.16 10.77 -5.76
N SER A 107 10.23 9.45 -5.80
CA SER A 107 10.37 8.68 -7.03
C SER A 107 9.21 7.70 -7.18
N VAL A 108 8.99 7.21 -8.40
CA VAL A 108 7.91 6.26 -8.73
C VAL A 108 8.47 5.10 -9.56
N ASN A 109 9.73 4.74 -9.34
CA ASN A 109 10.46 3.78 -10.18
C ASN A 109 9.84 2.38 -10.05
N ALA A 110 9.47 1.97 -8.83
CA ALA A 110 8.86 0.67 -8.60
C ALA A 110 7.53 0.54 -9.37
N ALA A 111 6.72 1.58 -9.31
CA ALA A 111 5.44 1.61 -10.02
C ALA A 111 5.62 1.63 -11.54
N ASN A 112 6.66 2.29 -12.06
CA ASN A 112 6.99 2.31 -13.48
C ASN A 112 7.46 0.95 -14.01
N GLU A 113 8.08 0.11 -13.17
CA GLU A 113 8.41 -1.28 -13.52
C GLU A 113 7.17 -2.18 -13.47
N MET A 114 6.22 -1.88 -12.57
CA MET A 114 5.05 -2.72 -12.29
C MET A 114 3.74 -2.23 -12.96
N LYS A 115 3.82 -1.73 -14.20
CA LYS A 115 2.69 -1.12 -14.92
C LYS A 115 1.43 -1.99 -14.99
N SER A 116 1.57 -3.30 -15.17
CA SER A 116 0.44 -4.24 -15.27
C SER A 116 -0.34 -4.43 -13.97
N ARG A 117 0.18 -3.91 -12.84
CA ARG A 117 -0.47 -3.91 -11.53
C ARG A 117 -1.11 -2.57 -11.17
N ASN A 118 -0.94 -1.56 -12.02
CA ASN A 118 -1.49 -0.23 -11.83
C ASN A 118 -2.78 -0.08 -12.65
N ARG A 119 -3.85 0.39 -12.00
CA ARG A 119 -5.11 0.68 -12.68
C ARG A 119 -5.00 1.88 -13.61
N TYR A 120 -4.22 2.88 -13.21
CA TYR A 120 -3.97 4.10 -13.96
C TYR A 120 -2.46 4.39 -13.98
N SER A 121 -1.95 4.87 -15.10
CA SER A 121 -0.52 5.16 -15.27
C SER A 121 -0.06 6.40 -14.51
N ASP A 122 -0.99 7.30 -14.19
CA ASP A 122 -0.77 8.60 -13.55
C ASP A 122 -1.18 8.62 -12.08
N ILE A 123 -1.74 7.52 -11.56
CA ILE A 123 -2.10 7.35 -10.14
C ILE A 123 -1.31 6.18 -9.58
N ILE A 124 -0.08 6.47 -9.17
CA ILE A 124 0.91 5.50 -8.71
C ILE A 124 1.55 5.93 -7.39
N PRO A 125 1.98 4.98 -6.53
CA PRO A 125 2.59 5.31 -5.24
C PRO A 125 4.01 5.83 -5.44
N TYR A 126 4.45 6.73 -4.55
CA TYR A 126 5.87 7.05 -4.40
C TYR A 126 6.63 5.90 -3.75
N ASP A 127 7.83 5.60 -4.22
CA ASP A 127 8.69 4.52 -3.72
C ASP A 127 8.91 4.64 -2.20
N GLN A 128 9.04 5.87 -1.70
CA GLN A 128 9.32 6.14 -0.28
C GLN A 128 8.11 5.93 0.63
N SER A 129 6.89 5.96 0.09
CA SER A 129 5.66 5.78 0.88
C SER A 129 4.91 4.50 0.55
N MET A 130 5.34 3.74 -0.46
CA MET A 130 4.62 2.55 -0.89
C MET A 130 4.53 1.50 0.21
N VAL A 131 3.44 0.75 0.21
CA VAL A 131 3.32 -0.45 1.04
C VAL A 131 4.08 -1.59 0.34
N ILE A 132 5.01 -2.20 1.07
CA ILE A 132 5.87 -3.26 0.55
C ILE A 132 5.38 -4.61 1.09
N LEU A 133 4.93 -5.49 0.20
CA LEU A 133 4.58 -6.86 0.56
C LEU A 133 5.84 -7.61 1.04
N GLY A 134 5.66 -8.43 2.07
CA GLY A 134 6.75 -9.10 2.79
C GLY A 134 7.19 -8.35 4.06
N ARG A 135 6.96 -7.03 4.14
CA ARG A 135 7.24 -6.24 5.35
C ARG A 135 6.02 -6.21 6.27
N LYS A 136 5.86 -7.28 7.05
CA LYS A 136 4.71 -7.48 7.96
C LYS A 136 4.72 -6.49 9.13
N TRP A 137 3.55 -6.11 9.61
CA TRP A 137 3.39 -5.34 10.83
C TRP A 137 4.05 -6.04 12.03
N PRO A 138 4.80 -5.33 12.91
CA PRO A 138 4.94 -3.87 13.01
C PRO A 138 6.19 -3.29 12.32
N LEU A 139 6.81 -3.98 11.36
CA LEU A 139 8.06 -3.51 10.74
C LEU A 139 7.99 -2.08 10.19
N PRO A 140 6.91 -1.64 9.53
CA PRO A 140 6.80 -0.24 9.08
C PRO A 140 6.87 0.82 10.20
N LEU A 141 6.70 0.42 11.48
CA LEU A 141 6.87 1.32 12.64
C LEU A 141 8.31 1.36 13.13
N THR A 142 8.96 0.20 13.21
CA THR A 142 10.33 0.08 13.75
C THR A 142 11.40 0.38 12.72
N ASP A 143 11.08 0.19 11.45
CA ASP A 143 11.92 0.48 10.28
C ASP A 143 11.05 1.19 9.22
N PRO A 144 10.79 2.50 9.39
CA PRO A 144 9.90 3.22 8.49
C PRO A 144 10.53 3.58 7.14
N LYS A 145 11.84 3.32 6.97
CA LYS A 145 12.62 3.69 5.78
C LYS A 145 13.45 2.49 5.27
N PRO A 146 12.79 1.44 4.75
CA PRO A 146 13.53 0.35 4.13
C PRO A 146 14.30 0.88 2.92
N ASN A 147 15.63 0.82 2.96
CA ASN A 147 16.48 1.29 1.86
C ASN A 147 16.54 0.30 0.69
N VAL A 148 16.25 -0.98 0.95
CA VAL A 148 16.33 -2.05 -0.04
C VAL A 148 15.10 -2.94 0.05
N ILE A 149 14.52 -3.25 -1.10
CA ILE A 149 13.59 -4.37 -1.26
C ILE A 149 14.41 -5.55 -1.75
N SER A 150 14.66 -6.49 -0.86
CA SER A 150 15.37 -7.72 -1.21
C SER A 150 14.45 -8.68 -1.96
N GLY A 151 14.97 -9.26 -3.03
CA GLY A 151 14.23 -10.17 -3.88
C GLY A 151 13.42 -9.46 -4.97
N LEU A 152 12.53 -10.20 -5.62
CA LEU A 152 11.88 -9.73 -6.84
C LEU A 152 10.89 -8.61 -6.51
N LEU A 153 11.09 -7.42 -7.10
CA LEU A 153 10.17 -6.28 -6.94
C LEU A 153 8.71 -6.67 -7.22
N SER A 154 8.48 -7.54 -8.20
CA SER A 154 7.14 -8.03 -8.52
C SER A 154 6.49 -8.87 -7.40
N ALA A 155 7.25 -9.46 -6.48
CA ALA A 155 6.70 -10.12 -5.30
C ALA A 155 6.39 -9.12 -4.16
N ALA A 156 7.04 -7.96 -4.17
CA ALA A 156 6.95 -6.95 -3.13
C ALA A 156 5.94 -5.83 -3.45
N TYR A 157 5.64 -5.59 -4.73
CA TYR A 157 4.87 -4.45 -5.17
C TYR A 157 3.35 -4.62 -5.01
N VAL A 158 2.71 -3.60 -4.42
CA VAL A 158 1.27 -3.35 -4.49
C VAL A 158 1.05 -1.84 -4.66
N ASN A 159 0.09 -1.43 -5.49
CA ASN A 159 -0.25 -0.01 -5.66
C ASN A 159 -1.02 0.49 -4.43
N ALA A 160 -0.26 0.85 -3.40
CA ALA A 160 -0.74 1.38 -2.14
C ALA A 160 0.34 2.22 -1.47
N SER A 161 -0.06 3.25 -0.71
CA SER A 161 0.83 4.12 0.05
C SER A 161 0.40 4.18 1.52
N PHE A 162 1.38 4.21 2.41
CA PHE A 162 1.21 4.63 3.79
C PHE A 162 0.98 6.14 3.85
N VAL A 163 -0.11 6.56 4.47
CA VAL A 163 -0.44 7.97 4.69
C VAL A 163 -0.35 8.28 6.18
N ARG A 164 0.38 9.34 6.49
CA ARG A 164 0.59 9.85 7.85
C ARG A 164 -0.12 11.19 8.00
N GLY A 165 -0.83 11.37 9.10
CA GLY A 165 -1.45 12.63 9.46
C GLY A 165 -0.40 13.73 9.65
N PRO A 166 -0.73 14.98 9.34
CA PRO A 166 0.20 16.09 9.53
C PRO A 166 0.51 16.30 11.02
N ILE A 167 1.67 16.86 11.31
CA ILE A 167 2.00 17.36 12.65
C ILE A 167 1.40 18.76 12.76
N LEU A 168 0.66 19.04 13.83
CA LEU A 168 0.08 20.36 14.07
C LEU A 168 1.01 21.18 14.96
N THR A 169 1.36 22.39 14.51
CA THR A 169 2.09 23.35 15.36
C THR A 169 1.16 23.94 16.44
N PRO A 170 1.69 24.59 17.49
CA PRO A 170 0.87 25.30 18.48
C PRO A 170 -0.05 26.37 17.89
N THR A 171 0.28 26.90 16.71
CA THR A 171 -0.54 27.86 15.96
C THR A 171 -1.63 27.19 15.11
N GLY A 172 -1.72 25.85 15.13
CA GLY A 172 -2.65 25.06 14.33
C GLY A 172 -2.20 24.85 12.89
N CYS A 173 -0.96 25.21 12.53
CA CYS A 173 -0.45 24.98 11.17
C CYS A 173 -0.13 23.50 10.97
N ALA A 174 -0.60 22.93 9.86
CA ALA A 174 -0.25 21.57 9.46
C ALA A 174 1.13 21.57 8.80
N VAL A 175 2.06 20.79 9.35
CA VAL A 175 3.35 20.49 8.71
C VAL A 175 3.40 19.01 8.31
N PRO A 176 4.12 18.67 7.22
CA PRO A 176 4.26 17.29 6.79
C PRO A 176 4.79 16.37 7.87
N ALA A 177 4.27 15.14 7.90
CA ALA A 177 4.67 14.12 8.84
C ALA A 177 6.12 13.66 8.59
N THR A 178 6.76 13.16 9.65
CA THR A 178 8.04 12.46 9.53
C THR A 178 7.81 10.96 9.34
N TYR A 179 8.78 10.25 8.76
CA TYR A 179 8.71 8.79 8.62
C TYR A 179 8.62 8.06 9.96
N SER A 180 9.18 8.64 11.04
CA SER A 180 9.10 8.12 12.40
C SER A 180 7.68 8.12 12.98
N GLN A 181 6.77 8.93 12.43
CA GLN A 181 5.38 8.89 12.82
C GLN A 181 4.71 7.63 12.24
N SER A 182 3.84 7.00 13.04
CA SER A 182 3.02 5.89 12.56
C SER A 182 2.13 6.34 11.40
N PRO A 183 1.98 5.54 10.34
CA PRO A 183 0.92 5.77 9.37
C PRO A 183 -0.44 5.60 10.03
N ASP A 184 -1.39 6.46 9.64
CA ASP A 184 -2.77 6.42 10.09
C ASP A 184 -3.65 5.64 9.11
N TYR A 185 -3.30 5.70 7.82
CA TYR A 185 -4.07 5.10 6.74
C TYR A 185 -3.16 4.39 5.74
N ILE A 186 -3.74 3.43 5.04
CA ILE A 186 -3.23 2.95 3.75
C ILE A 186 -4.21 3.43 2.68
N THR A 187 -3.72 4.20 1.71
CA THR A 187 -4.48 4.51 0.50
C THR A 187 -4.06 3.55 -0.59
N THR A 188 -5.00 3.04 -1.37
CA THR A 188 -4.72 2.04 -2.41
C THR A 188 -5.75 2.15 -3.52
N GLN A 189 -5.34 1.75 -4.73
CA GLN A 189 -6.30 1.57 -5.83
C GLN A 189 -7.30 0.46 -5.50
N GLY A 190 -8.47 0.47 -6.16
CA GLY A 190 -9.31 -0.73 -6.19
C GLY A 190 -8.56 -1.88 -6.89
N PRO A 191 -8.50 -3.10 -6.30
CA PRO A 191 -7.72 -4.20 -6.86
C PRO A 191 -8.18 -4.55 -8.27
N LEU A 192 -7.23 -4.88 -9.14
CA LEU A 192 -7.47 -5.46 -10.46
C LEU A 192 -7.67 -6.97 -10.30
N GLU A 193 -8.20 -7.64 -11.33
CA GLU A 193 -8.36 -9.10 -11.31
C GLU A 193 -7.05 -9.83 -10.99
N ASN A 194 -5.93 -9.35 -11.54
CA ASN A 194 -4.60 -9.91 -11.31
C ASN A 194 -3.92 -9.43 -10.01
N THR A 195 -4.52 -8.52 -9.23
CA THR A 195 -3.93 -7.99 -7.97
C THR A 195 -4.80 -8.19 -6.74
N VAL A 196 -5.90 -8.96 -6.84
CA VAL A 196 -6.74 -9.32 -5.68
C VAL A 196 -5.92 -10.03 -4.59
N ALA A 197 -5.04 -10.95 -4.98
CA ALA A 197 -4.19 -11.69 -4.05
C ALA A 197 -3.20 -10.76 -3.33
N ASP A 198 -2.59 -9.81 -4.05
CA ASP A 198 -1.68 -8.81 -3.50
C ASP A 198 -2.39 -7.90 -2.48
N PHE A 199 -3.61 -7.45 -2.80
CA PHE A 199 -4.44 -6.64 -1.92
C PHE A 199 -4.82 -7.37 -0.62
N LEU A 200 -5.26 -8.63 -0.70
CA LEU A 200 -5.58 -9.43 0.48
C LEU A 200 -4.33 -9.75 1.31
N THR A 201 -3.19 -9.97 0.63
CA THR A 201 -1.90 -10.17 1.29
C THR A 201 -1.48 -8.93 2.06
N MET A 202 -1.63 -7.75 1.47
CA MET A 202 -1.39 -6.47 2.13
C MET A 202 -2.25 -6.35 3.40
N ILE A 203 -3.56 -6.56 3.31
CA ILE A 203 -4.48 -6.50 4.46
C ILE A 203 -4.01 -7.41 5.59
N TYR A 204 -3.68 -8.67 5.26
CA TYR A 204 -3.21 -9.65 6.24
C TYR A 204 -1.88 -9.23 6.88
N GLN A 205 -0.88 -8.87 6.07
CA GLN A 205 0.46 -8.55 6.54
C GLN A 205 0.50 -7.25 7.36
N GLN A 206 -0.32 -6.25 6.99
CA GLN A 206 -0.41 -4.97 7.68
C GLN A 206 -1.44 -4.98 8.82
N ARG A 207 -2.09 -6.14 9.08
CA ARG A 207 -3.12 -6.31 10.12
C ARG A 207 -4.24 -5.27 10.03
N VAL A 208 -4.70 -4.98 8.81
CA VAL A 208 -5.74 -3.96 8.57
C VAL A 208 -7.08 -4.44 9.15
N PRO A 209 -7.65 -3.72 10.14
CA PRO A 209 -8.90 -4.15 10.78
C PRO A 209 -10.15 -3.68 10.02
N HIS A 210 -10.03 -2.60 9.24
CA HIS A 210 -11.15 -1.94 8.57
C HIS A 210 -10.78 -1.57 7.14
N ILE A 211 -11.70 -1.82 6.21
CA ILE A 211 -11.57 -1.45 4.80
C ILE A 211 -12.72 -0.50 4.46
N MET A 212 -12.39 0.69 3.97
CA MET A 212 -13.38 1.67 3.51
C MET A 212 -13.33 1.77 1.99
N MET A 213 -14.36 1.24 1.32
CA MET A 213 -14.49 1.31 -0.13
C MET A 213 -15.34 2.53 -0.52
N LEU A 214 -14.76 3.45 -1.29
CA LEU A 214 -15.38 4.72 -1.68
C LEU A 214 -15.87 4.74 -3.14
N CYS A 215 -15.82 3.60 -3.82
CA CYS A 215 -16.28 3.42 -5.20
C CYS A 215 -17.29 2.27 -5.30
N ARG A 216 -17.94 2.15 -6.47
CA ARG A 216 -18.84 1.05 -6.83
C ARG A 216 -18.19 0.19 -7.90
#